data_AF-A0A958AFL3-F1
#
_entry.id   AF-A0A958AFL3-F1
#
_cell.length_a   1.000
_cell.length_b   1.000
_cell.length_c   1.000
_cell.angle_alpha   90.00
_cell.angle_beta   90.00
_cell.angle_gamma   90.00
#
_symmetry.space_group_name_H-M   'P 1'
#
loop_
_entity.id
_entity.type
_entity.pdbx_description
1 polymer ?
#
loop_
_entity_poly.entity_id
_entity_poly.type
_entity_poly.pdbx_seq_one_letter_code
_entity_poly.pdbx_strand_id
1 'polypeptide(L)'
;NGGDGGNGTSVGGIDGSNGSFGGGGGGGGSVGGVGGDGGFGGGGGGAASHNVAALNPGGQGGFGAGNGGAFRVVLSGVGGGGGGGGAGLGGAIVNAAGTIEIVASTLSNNQAAGGNGGGTPANGSSAGGDGGSGYGGAIFNSTGSDLTITNSTLSANQATGGSGGQIFGGATGALPGSDGSGFGGGIANVNAGNSSLVFATLSNNTAATGGGLYSASGSMTLQNSIVANSPTGGNCGGAGLISSIGFSLDSDGSCVGTGAGDIAGVNPVLGPLQNNGGSTNTQALLADSPAINAIPTGSSGCGTTFTADQRGVTRPRAGACDIGAFEGNGLGGLTLPADNLKIYLPLLVQPYSTQR
;
A
#
# COMPACT_ATOMS: atom_id res chain seq x y z
N ASN A 1 3.11 -6.93 -21.17
CA ASN A 1 1.70 -6.89 -21.61
C ASN A 1 0.82 -7.45 -20.52
N GLY A 2 0.08 -6.58 -19.84
CA GLY A 2 -0.78 -6.94 -18.72
C GLY A 2 -1.24 -5.66 -18.03
N GLY A 3 -2.04 -4.85 -18.74
CA GLY A 3 -2.71 -3.70 -18.17
C GLY A 3 -4.20 -3.95 -18.31
N ASP A 4 -4.88 -4.13 -17.17
CA ASP A 4 -6.33 -4.04 -17.11
C ASP A 4 -6.68 -2.55 -17.25
N GLY A 5 -6.84 -2.11 -18.49
CA GLY A 5 -7.52 -0.87 -18.89
C GLY A 5 -8.81 -1.27 -19.59
N GLY A 6 -9.93 -0.75 -19.10
CA GLY A 6 -11.28 -1.15 -19.50
C GLY A 6 -11.49 -1.10 -21.01
N ASN A 7 -12.13 -2.13 -21.54
CA ASN A 7 -12.46 -2.24 -22.94
C ASN A 7 -13.66 -1.33 -23.26
N GLY A 8 -13.42 -0.14 -23.80
CA GLY A 8 -14.45 0.71 -24.38
C GLY A 8 -14.87 0.14 -25.74
N THR A 9 -16.01 -0.56 -25.79
CA THR A 9 -16.60 -0.98 -27.07
C THR A 9 -17.74 -0.05 -27.46
N SER A 10 -17.59 0.75 -28.52
CA SER A 10 -18.75 1.12 -29.34
C SER A 10 -18.40 1.52 -30.77
N VAL A 11 -19.35 1.27 -31.66
CA VAL A 11 -19.26 1.36 -33.11
C VAL A 11 -19.29 2.82 -33.58
N GLY A 12 -18.18 3.30 -34.15
CA GLY A 12 -18.17 4.47 -35.05
C GLY A 12 -17.56 5.78 -34.53
N GLY A 13 -17.06 5.85 -33.29
CA GLY A 13 -16.32 7.01 -32.75
C GLY A 13 -14.82 6.74 -32.63
N ILE A 14 -13.98 7.78 -32.75
CA ILE A 14 -12.55 7.68 -32.38
C ILE A 14 -12.48 7.90 -30.87
N ASP A 15 -12.27 6.82 -30.12
CA ASP A 15 -12.07 6.86 -28.67
C ASP A 15 -10.76 7.56 -28.31
N GLY A 16 -10.72 8.14 -27.11
CA GLY A 16 -9.49 8.67 -26.52
C GLY A 16 -8.42 7.58 -26.36
N SER A 17 -7.16 7.87 -26.70
CA SER A 17 -6.06 6.94 -26.45
C SER A 17 -5.83 6.75 -24.95
N ASN A 18 -5.62 5.52 -24.50
CA ASN A 18 -5.21 5.24 -23.11
C ASN A 18 -3.89 5.93 -22.77
N GLY A 19 -3.80 6.49 -21.55
CA GLY A 19 -2.55 7.01 -21.04
C GLY A 19 -1.48 5.92 -20.87
N SER A 20 -0.24 6.21 -21.28
CA SER A 20 0.91 5.32 -21.11
C SER A 20 1.52 5.39 -19.70
N PHE A 21 2.50 4.53 -19.40
CA PHE A 21 3.40 4.72 -18.26
C PHE A 21 4.08 6.10 -18.36
N GLY A 22 3.81 6.99 -17.42
CA GLY A 22 4.46 8.31 -17.35
C GLY A 22 3.59 9.52 -17.69
N GLY A 23 2.30 9.49 -17.38
CA GLY A 23 1.52 10.74 -17.22
C GLY A 23 1.04 11.46 -18.48
N GLY A 24 0.55 10.71 -19.46
CA GLY A 24 -0.41 11.26 -20.42
C GLY A 24 -1.83 11.03 -19.94
N GLY A 25 -2.62 12.09 -19.77
CA GLY A 25 -4.08 11.98 -19.69
C GLY A 25 -4.63 11.39 -20.98
N GLY A 26 -5.58 10.46 -20.91
CA GLY A 26 -6.20 9.92 -22.11
C GLY A 26 -6.87 11.02 -22.93
N GLY A 27 -6.71 10.98 -24.25
CA GLY A 27 -7.22 12.03 -25.14
C GLY A 27 -8.75 12.14 -25.08
N GLY A 28 -9.32 13.31 -25.34
CA GLY A 28 -10.77 13.42 -25.51
C GLY A 28 -11.20 12.77 -26.83
N GLY A 29 -12.12 11.80 -26.79
CA GLY A 29 -12.73 11.24 -28.00
C GLY A 29 -13.50 12.29 -28.82
N SER A 30 -13.66 12.06 -30.11
CA SER A 30 -14.54 12.88 -30.97
C SER A 30 -15.95 12.28 -31.03
N VAL A 31 -16.96 13.14 -31.22
CA VAL A 31 -18.41 12.84 -31.47
C VAL A 31 -18.89 11.48 -30.96
N GLY A 32 -19.46 11.45 -29.75
CA GLY A 32 -20.01 10.23 -29.14
C GLY A 32 -18.98 9.34 -28.43
N GLY A 33 -17.69 9.65 -28.51
CA GLY A 33 -16.63 8.94 -27.78
C GLY A 33 -16.51 9.34 -26.30
N VAL A 34 -16.00 8.40 -25.49
CA VAL A 34 -15.59 8.62 -24.10
C VAL A 34 -14.22 9.32 -24.05
N GLY A 35 -13.98 10.13 -23.02
CA GLY A 35 -12.63 10.64 -22.74
C GLY A 35 -11.72 9.46 -22.34
N GLY A 36 -10.48 9.44 -22.83
CA GLY A 36 -9.57 8.32 -22.58
C GLY A 36 -9.17 8.18 -21.11
N ASP A 37 -8.76 6.98 -20.73
CA ASP A 37 -8.28 6.66 -19.38
C ASP A 37 -7.04 7.50 -19.01
N GLY A 38 -6.98 7.97 -17.76
CA GLY A 38 -5.77 8.58 -17.21
C GLY A 38 -4.60 7.58 -17.19
N GLY A 39 -3.40 8.03 -17.56
CA GLY A 39 -2.20 7.16 -17.56
C GLY A 39 -1.68 6.83 -16.16
N PHE A 40 -0.75 5.88 -16.08
CA PHE A 40 0.04 5.65 -14.86
C PHE A 40 0.89 6.88 -14.58
N GLY A 41 0.75 7.43 -13.37
CA GLY A 41 1.39 8.69 -12.97
C GLY A 41 0.53 9.89 -13.33
N GLY A 42 -0.39 10.25 -12.43
CA GLY A 42 -1.04 11.55 -12.27
C GLY A 42 -1.67 12.33 -13.44
N GLY A 43 -1.64 11.87 -14.68
CA GLY A 43 -2.41 12.47 -15.79
C GLY A 43 -3.89 12.12 -15.69
N GLY A 44 -4.76 13.13 -15.56
CA GLY A 44 -6.21 12.96 -15.69
C GLY A 44 -6.64 12.96 -17.16
N GLY A 45 -7.63 12.14 -17.53
CA GLY A 45 -8.18 12.07 -18.88
C GLY A 45 -8.81 13.40 -19.34
N GLY A 46 -8.72 13.70 -20.63
CA GLY A 46 -9.38 14.84 -21.26
C GLY A 46 -10.85 14.57 -21.54
N ALA A 47 -11.68 15.61 -21.43
CA ALA A 47 -13.09 15.53 -21.84
C ALA A 47 -13.21 15.59 -23.38
N ALA A 48 -14.17 14.87 -23.95
CA ALA A 48 -14.50 14.96 -25.37
C ALA A 48 -15.10 16.35 -25.71
N SER A 49 -14.77 16.94 -26.87
CA SER A 49 -15.25 18.27 -27.30
C SER A 49 -16.10 18.22 -28.58
N HIS A 50 -17.12 19.08 -28.67
CA HIS A 50 -17.95 19.24 -29.87
C HIS A 50 -17.65 20.59 -30.54
N ASN A 51 -17.03 20.52 -31.73
CA ASN A 51 -17.10 21.52 -32.80
C ASN A 51 -16.77 22.99 -32.49
N VAL A 52 -15.81 23.26 -31.61
CA VAL A 52 -15.01 24.48 -31.66
C VAL A 52 -13.59 24.07 -31.30
N ALA A 53 -12.58 24.64 -31.96
CA ALA A 53 -11.16 24.53 -31.61
C ALA A 53 -10.83 25.14 -30.22
N ALA A 54 -11.73 25.02 -29.24
CA ALA A 54 -11.46 25.23 -27.84
C ALA A 54 -10.75 23.97 -27.34
N LEU A 55 -9.42 24.03 -27.44
CA LEU A 55 -8.48 23.25 -26.65
C LEU A 55 -8.91 23.34 -25.17
N ASN A 56 -9.77 22.43 -24.69
CA ASN A 56 -9.88 22.15 -23.26
C ASN A 56 -8.74 21.16 -23.00
N PRO A 57 -7.58 21.62 -22.50
CA PRO A 57 -6.49 20.71 -22.22
C PRO A 57 -7.02 19.71 -21.18
N GLY A 58 -6.74 18.42 -21.38
CA GLY A 58 -6.92 17.43 -20.32
C GLY A 58 -6.25 17.92 -19.03
N GLY A 59 -6.77 17.48 -17.88
CA GLY A 59 -6.19 17.85 -16.59
C GLY A 59 -4.68 17.60 -16.61
N GLN A 60 -3.89 18.63 -16.31
CA GLN A 60 -2.43 18.51 -16.31
C GLN A 60 -2.01 17.40 -15.35
N GLY A 61 -1.20 16.47 -15.87
CA GLY A 61 -0.64 15.40 -15.08
C GLY A 61 0.44 15.90 -14.13
N GLY A 62 0.35 15.50 -12.85
CA GLY A 62 1.39 15.75 -11.85
C GLY A 62 1.98 14.44 -11.31
N PHE A 63 2.97 14.53 -10.42
CA PHE A 63 3.28 13.43 -9.51
C PHE A 63 2.20 13.42 -8.42
N GLY A 64 1.23 12.51 -8.56
CA GLY A 64 -0.01 12.48 -7.76
C GLY A 64 -1.24 12.50 -8.66
N ALA A 65 -2.29 11.80 -8.24
CA ALA A 65 -3.54 11.62 -8.97
C ALA A 65 -4.17 12.92 -9.50
N GLY A 66 -4.02 13.19 -10.80
CA GLY A 66 -4.76 14.25 -11.48
C GLY A 66 -6.24 13.87 -11.63
N ASN A 67 -7.13 14.82 -11.38
CA ASN A 67 -8.56 14.63 -11.67
C ASN A 67 -8.82 14.65 -13.17
N GLY A 68 -9.83 13.91 -13.60
CA GLY A 68 -10.31 13.96 -14.97
C GLY A 68 -10.91 15.32 -15.34
N GLY A 69 -10.76 15.72 -16.60
CA GLY A 69 -11.35 16.94 -17.13
C GLY A 69 -12.88 16.87 -17.09
N ALA A 70 -13.52 17.91 -16.56
CA ALA A 70 -14.97 18.07 -16.64
C ALA A 70 -15.38 18.65 -18.00
N PHE A 71 -16.48 18.14 -18.57
CA PHE A 71 -17.05 18.72 -19.79
C PHE A 71 -17.96 19.91 -19.46
N ARG A 72 -17.75 21.06 -20.12
CA ARG A 72 -18.62 22.26 -19.98
C ARG A 72 -19.22 22.61 -21.35
N VAL A 73 -20.55 22.54 -21.46
CA VAL A 73 -21.30 22.73 -22.71
C VAL A 73 -21.07 24.13 -23.31
N VAL A 74 -20.64 24.17 -24.57
CA VAL A 74 -20.91 25.29 -25.50
C VAL A 74 -21.83 24.74 -26.58
N LEU A 75 -23.10 25.14 -26.50
CA LEU A 75 -24.18 25.08 -27.48
C LEU A 75 -24.24 23.86 -28.45
N SER A 76 -25.37 23.13 -28.36
CA SER A 76 -25.89 22.15 -29.33
C SER A 76 -25.34 20.71 -29.30
N GLY A 77 -26.04 19.85 -28.55
CA GLY A 77 -26.63 18.63 -29.14
C GLY A 77 -25.96 17.29 -28.88
N VAL A 78 -24.66 17.23 -28.59
CA VAL A 78 -23.99 15.98 -28.19
C VAL A 78 -22.81 16.32 -27.29
N GLY A 79 -22.97 16.06 -25.99
CA GLY A 79 -21.92 16.27 -24.99
C GLY A 79 -20.84 15.19 -25.08
N GLY A 80 -19.60 15.56 -24.78
CA GLY A 80 -18.51 14.61 -24.55
C GLY A 80 -18.57 13.98 -23.15
N GLY A 81 -18.07 12.75 -23.00
CA GLY A 81 -17.92 12.10 -21.68
C GLY A 81 -16.92 12.83 -20.78
N GLY A 82 -17.05 12.64 -19.47
CA GLY A 82 -16.07 13.13 -18.50
C GLY A 82 -14.75 12.37 -18.61
N GLY A 83 -13.62 13.03 -18.37
CA GLY A 83 -12.31 12.37 -18.39
C GLY A 83 -12.10 11.47 -17.18
N GLY A 84 -11.34 10.39 -17.30
CA GLY A 84 -10.99 9.53 -16.16
C GLY A 84 -10.01 10.19 -15.18
N GLY A 85 -10.02 9.76 -13.92
CA GLY A 85 -9.04 10.15 -12.92
C GLY A 85 -7.71 9.39 -13.08
N GLY A 86 -6.59 10.05 -12.80
CA GLY A 86 -5.25 9.45 -12.86
C GLY A 86 -4.95 8.56 -11.65
N ALA A 87 -4.04 7.59 -11.82
CA ALA A 87 -3.63 6.71 -10.73
C ALA A 87 -2.74 7.44 -9.69
N GLY A 88 -2.95 7.12 -8.41
CA GLY A 88 -2.06 7.48 -7.32
C GLY A 88 -1.03 6.39 -7.09
N LEU A 89 0.27 6.72 -7.09
CA LEU A 89 1.35 5.74 -6.94
C LEU A 89 2.24 6.15 -5.78
N GLY A 90 2.47 5.26 -4.82
CA GLY A 90 3.50 5.42 -3.79
C GLY A 90 3.33 6.66 -2.92
N GLY A 91 2.66 6.57 -1.77
CA GLY A 91 2.48 7.74 -0.91
C GLY A 91 3.78 8.28 -0.29
N ALA A 92 4.79 7.44 -0.15
CA ALA A 92 6.15 7.82 0.23
C ALA A 92 7.15 7.64 -0.92
N ILE A 93 7.14 6.48 -1.57
CA ILE A 93 8.17 6.08 -2.53
C ILE A 93 7.53 5.45 -3.78
N VAL A 94 7.99 5.90 -4.94
CA VAL A 94 7.70 5.28 -6.24
C VAL A 94 9.01 4.74 -6.81
N ASN A 95 9.11 3.42 -6.93
CA ASN A 95 10.22 2.73 -7.58
C ASN A 95 9.81 2.28 -8.98
N ALA A 96 10.20 3.06 -9.98
CA ALA A 96 9.75 2.87 -11.36
C ALA A 96 10.67 1.95 -12.20
N ALA A 97 11.98 1.95 -11.92
CA ALA A 97 12.99 1.14 -12.62
C ALA A 97 14.35 1.17 -11.88
N GLY A 98 14.39 0.81 -10.60
CA GLY A 98 15.62 0.89 -9.81
C GLY A 98 15.69 -0.03 -8.58
N THR A 99 16.84 -0.02 -7.92
CA THR A 99 17.05 -0.73 -6.66
C THR A 99 16.88 0.23 -5.49
N ILE A 100 16.00 -0.12 -4.54
CA ILE A 100 15.77 0.63 -3.30
C ILE A 100 16.04 -0.29 -2.11
N GLU A 101 16.87 0.19 -1.19
CA GLU A 101 17.11 -0.46 0.10
C GLU A 101 16.60 0.45 1.22
N ILE A 102 15.72 -0.08 2.07
CA ILE A 102 15.17 0.60 3.24
C ILE A 102 15.61 -0.15 4.48
N VAL A 103 16.36 0.51 5.35
CA VAL A 103 16.94 -0.10 6.56
C VAL A 103 16.57 0.73 7.78
N ALA A 104 16.19 0.06 8.87
CA ALA A 104 15.96 0.70 10.17
C ALA A 104 15.01 1.92 10.11
N SER A 105 13.98 1.85 9.27
CA SER A 105 13.17 3.01 8.88
C SER A 105 11.69 2.85 9.19
N THR A 106 11.00 3.97 9.36
CA THR A 106 9.56 3.98 9.58
C THR A 106 8.87 4.78 8.50
N LEU A 107 8.01 4.12 7.73
CA LEU A 107 7.11 4.76 6.78
C LEU A 107 5.70 4.64 7.33
N SER A 108 5.14 5.74 7.81
CA SER A 108 3.80 5.73 8.37
C SER A 108 2.92 6.88 7.91
N ASN A 109 1.61 6.62 7.89
CA ASN A 109 0.59 7.59 7.49
C ASN A 109 0.80 8.16 6.07
N ASN A 110 1.42 7.39 5.19
CA ASN A 110 1.55 7.75 3.78
C ASN A 110 0.28 7.35 3.04
N GLN A 111 -0.11 8.15 2.05
CA GLN A 111 -1.33 7.92 1.28
C GLN A 111 -1.07 7.99 -0.22
N ALA A 112 -1.50 6.94 -0.94
CA ALA A 112 -1.63 6.94 -2.39
C ALA A 112 -3.13 7.00 -2.73
N ALA A 113 -3.60 8.17 -3.17
CA ALA A 113 -4.99 8.38 -3.58
C ALA A 113 -5.07 8.47 -5.10
N GLY A 114 -6.00 7.75 -5.71
CA GLY A 114 -6.37 7.91 -7.11
C GLY A 114 -7.25 9.16 -7.35
N GLY A 115 -7.27 9.63 -8.59
CA GLY A 115 -7.92 10.89 -8.96
C GLY A 115 -9.40 10.70 -9.18
N ASN A 116 -10.21 11.72 -8.98
CA ASN A 116 -11.64 11.60 -9.27
C ASN A 116 -11.87 11.70 -10.78
N GLY A 117 -12.87 10.97 -11.26
CA GLY A 117 -13.37 11.10 -12.62
C GLY A 117 -14.12 12.42 -12.83
N GLY A 118 -14.06 12.94 -14.05
CA GLY A 118 -14.77 14.15 -14.46
C GLY A 118 -16.27 13.91 -14.58
N GLY A 119 -17.08 14.85 -14.08
CA GLY A 119 -18.54 14.80 -14.23
C GLY A 119 -19.04 15.31 -15.59
N THR A 120 -20.31 15.03 -15.91
CA THR A 120 -20.99 15.51 -17.12
C THR A 120 -22.31 16.24 -16.81
N PRO A 121 -22.67 17.29 -17.57
CA PRO A 121 -23.98 17.95 -17.48
C PRO A 121 -25.09 17.15 -18.22
N ALA A 122 -26.33 17.21 -17.71
CA ALA A 122 -27.47 16.36 -18.09
C ALA A 122 -27.99 16.42 -19.54
N ASN A 123 -27.35 17.15 -20.45
CA ASN A 123 -27.87 17.35 -21.80
C ASN A 123 -27.13 16.44 -22.80
N GLY A 124 -27.30 15.13 -22.66
CA GLY A 124 -26.74 14.11 -23.55
C GLY A 124 -26.57 12.72 -22.92
N SER A 125 -26.25 11.71 -23.72
CA SER A 125 -25.99 10.31 -23.30
C SER A 125 -24.59 10.08 -22.70
N SER A 126 -23.93 11.13 -22.22
CA SER A 126 -22.49 11.12 -21.93
C SER A 126 -22.21 10.65 -20.50
N ALA A 127 -21.47 9.55 -20.36
CA ALA A 127 -21.09 8.97 -19.07
C ALA A 127 -20.11 9.87 -18.29
N GLY A 128 -20.13 9.75 -16.96
CA GLY A 128 -19.08 10.30 -16.11
C GLY A 128 -17.76 9.55 -16.31
N GLY A 129 -16.64 10.22 -16.09
CA GLY A 129 -15.33 9.57 -16.16
C GLY A 129 -15.09 8.67 -14.95
N ASP A 130 -14.34 7.58 -15.11
CA ASP A 130 -14.00 6.69 -14.00
C ASP A 130 -13.02 7.33 -13.02
N GLY A 131 -13.04 6.89 -11.76
CA GLY A 131 -12.04 7.24 -10.76
C GLY A 131 -10.73 6.46 -10.95
N GLY A 132 -9.60 7.10 -10.70
CA GLY A 132 -8.28 6.47 -10.75
C GLY A 132 -8.04 5.55 -9.56
N SER A 133 -7.20 4.53 -9.73
CA SER A 133 -6.81 3.62 -8.63
C SER A 133 -5.64 4.18 -7.81
N GLY A 134 -5.55 3.80 -6.53
CA GLY A 134 -4.40 4.05 -5.67
C GLY A 134 -3.55 2.79 -5.50
N TYR A 135 -2.24 2.89 -5.68
CA TYR A 135 -1.30 1.78 -5.55
C TYR A 135 -0.17 2.11 -4.58
N GLY A 136 0.04 1.26 -3.58
CA GLY A 136 1.21 1.36 -2.71
C GLY A 136 1.08 2.56 -1.78
N GLY A 137 0.23 2.47 -0.76
CA GLY A 137 -0.02 3.58 0.15
C GLY A 137 1.27 4.14 0.77
N ALA A 138 2.26 3.28 1.04
CA ALA A 138 3.64 3.72 1.26
C ALA A 138 4.48 3.61 -0.01
N ILE A 139 4.59 2.41 -0.58
CA ILE A 139 5.56 2.12 -1.63
C ILE A 139 4.88 1.50 -2.84
N PHE A 140 5.14 2.07 -4.00
CA PHE A 140 4.84 1.47 -5.30
C PHE A 140 6.14 0.95 -5.92
N ASN A 141 6.17 -0.33 -6.31
CA ASN A 141 7.31 -0.98 -6.96
C ASN A 141 6.87 -1.57 -8.31
N SER A 142 7.58 -1.25 -9.39
CA SER A 142 7.20 -1.68 -10.75
C SER A 142 8.28 -2.43 -11.53
N THR A 143 8.07 -2.60 -12.85
CA THR A 143 8.92 -3.38 -13.75
C THR A 143 10.41 -3.05 -13.61
N GLY A 144 11.25 -4.08 -13.51
CA GLY A 144 12.71 -3.91 -13.44
C GLY A 144 13.19 -3.24 -12.15
N SER A 145 12.34 -3.21 -11.11
CA SER A 145 12.64 -2.62 -9.82
C SER A 145 12.83 -3.68 -8.74
N ASP A 146 13.85 -3.51 -7.91
CA ASP A 146 14.15 -4.36 -6.77
C ASP A 146 14.01 -3.55 -5.47
N LEU A 147 13.14 -4.01 -4.58
CA LEU A 147 12.91 -3.39 -3.28
C LEU A 147 13.36 -4.33 -2.16
N THR A 148 14.30 -3.89 -1.33
CA THR A 148 14.69 -4.60 -0.11
C THR A 148 14.33 -3.76 1.11
N ILE A 149 13.60 -4.35 2.05
CA ILE A 149 13.23 -3.71 3.31
C ILE A 149 13.77 -4.56 4.45
N THR A 150 14.62 -3.99 5.29
CA THR A 150 15.21 -4.67 6.44
C THR A 150 14.97 -3.88 7.73
N ASN A 151 14.59 -4.56 8.82
CA ASN A 151 14.47 -3.95 10.14
C ASN A 151 13.59 -2.68 10.15
N SER A 152 12.49 -2.69 9.40
CA SER A 152 11.71 -1.46 9.16
C SER A 152 10.24 -1.67 9.46
N THR A 153 9.58 -0.58 9.86
CA THR A 153 8.16 -0.56 10.20
C THR A 153 7.38 0.24 9.16
N LEU A 154 6.40 -0.37 8.52
CA LEU A 154 5.46 0.29 7.62
C LEU A 154 4.08 0.25 8.26
N SER A 155 3.56 1.37 8.73
CA SER A 155 2.30 1.35 9.48
C SER A 155 1.32 2.48 9.16
N ALA A 156 0.03 2.17 9.19
CA ALA A 156 -1.04 3.14 8.92
C ALA A 156 -0.93 3.81 7.53
N ASN A 157 -0.34 3.14 6.55
CA ASN A 157 -0.30 3.63 5.18
C ASN A 157 -1.57 3.22 4.42
N GLN A 158 -2.02 4.06 3.49
CA GLN A 158 -3.32 3.90 2.87
C GLN A 158 -3.26 4.04 1.34
N ALA A 159 -3.87 3.09 0.64
CA ALA A 159 -4.16 3.21 -0.79
C ALA A 159 -5.68 3.35 -1.00
N THR A 160 -6.09 4.41 -1.70
CA THR A 160 -7.51 4.72 -1.91
C THR A 160 -7.75 5.04 -3.38
N GLY A 161 -8.82 4.51 -3.96
CA GLY A 161 -9.25 4.90 -5.30
C GLY A 161 -10.03 6.22 -5.28
N GLY A 162 -9.98 6.95 -6.38
CA GLY A 162 -10.80 8.14 -6.58
C GLY A 162 -12.25 7.78 -6.92
N SER A 163 -13.17 8.72 -6.72
CA SER A 163 -14.58 8.52 -7.05
C SER A 163 -14.83 8.66 -8.55
N GLY A 164 -15.82 7.93 -9.05
CA GLY A 164 -16.35 8.13 -10.39
C GLY A 164 -17.04 9.47 -10.56
N GLY A 165 -17.03 9.99 -11.79
CA GLY A 165 -17.65 11.24 -12.17
C GLY A 165 -19.18 11.18 -12.08
N GLN A 166 -19.79 12.17 -11.42
CA GLN A 166 -21.23 12.26 -11.26
C GLN A 166 -21.93 12.87 -12.50
N ILE A 167 -23.21 12.53 -12.68
CA ILE A 167 -24.09 13.13 -13.70
C ILE A 167 -25.03 14.13 -13.03
N PHE A 168 -24.98 15.39 -13.47
CA PHE A 168 -25.81 16.45 -12.90
C PHE A 168 -27.06 16.70 -13.75
N GLY A 169 -28.26 16.40 -13.21
CA GLY A 169 -29.55 16.88 -13.76
C GLY A 169 -30.44 15.86 -14.46
N GLY A 170 -30.28 14.56 -14.21
CA GLY A 170 -31.26 13.53 -14.63
C GLY A 170 -31.24 13.15 -16.11
N ALA A 171 -30.07 13.14 -16.76
CA ALA A 171 -29.93 12.58 -18.10
C ALA A 171 -30.45 11.13 -18.13
N THR A 172 -31.45 10.85 -18.97
CA THR A 172 -31.97 9.49 -19.16
C THR A 172 -30.97 8.68 -19.99
N GLY A 173 -30.34 7.68 -19.39
CA GLY A 173 -29.48 6.70 -20.09
C GLY A 173 -27.96 6.89 -19.97
N ALA A 174 -27.48 7.90 -19.23
CA ALA A 174 -26.06 8.03 -18.89
C ALA A 174 -25.76 7.36 -17.53
N LEU A 175 -24.60 6.71 -17.41
CA LEU A 175 -24.13 6.10 -16.15
C LEU A 175 -23.04 6.97 -15.50
N PRO A 176 -23.05 7.10 -14.15
CA PRO A 176 -21.91 7.70 -13.45
C PRO A 176 -20.64 6.88 -13.72
N GLY A 177 -19.49 7.52 -13.58
CA GLY A 177 -18.22 6.80 -13.59
C GLY A 177 -18.17 5.78 -12.46
N SER A 178 -17.40 4.73 -12.66
CA SER A 178 -17.04 3.78 -11.62
C SER A 178 -15.98 4.35 -10.68
N ASP A 179 -16.01 3.91 -9.41
CA ASP A 179 -14.96 4.27 -8.45
C ASP A 179 -13.68 3.48 -8.74
N GLY A 180 -12.53 4.14 -8.58
CA GLY A 180 -11.24 3.47 -8.56
C GLY A 180 -11.07 2.60 -7.30
N SER A 181 -10.07 1.72 -7.32
CA SER A 181 -9.77 0.84 -6.19
C SER A 181 -8.43 1.17 -5.53
N GLY A 182 -8.25 0.75 -4.28
CA GLY A 182 -7.00 0.85 -3.54
C GLY A 182 -6.29 -0.50 -3.46
N PHE A 183 -5.00 -0.53 -3.78
CA PHE A 183 -4.18 -1.74 -3.80
C PHE A 183 -2.89 -1.55 -3.00
N GLY A 184 -2.59 -2.46 -2.07
CA GLY A 184 -1.30 -2.43 -1.37
C GLY A 184 -1.19 -1.24 -0.44
N GLY A 185 -1.90 -1.23 0.69
CA GLY A 185 -1.88 -0.09 1.60
C GLY A 185 -0.46 0.20 2.12
N GLY A 186 0.33 -0.84 2.38
CA GLY A 186 1.76 -0.73 2.62
C GLY A 186 2.52 -0.68 1.29
N ILE A 187 2.57 -1.82 0.60
CA ILE A 187 3.36 -1.99 -0.63
C ILE A 187 2.47 -2.54 -1.74
N ALA A 188 2.56 -1.93 -2.93
CA ALA A 188 2.05 -2.51 -4.16
C ALA A 188 3.23 -2.86 -5.08
N ASN A 189 3.38 -4.15 -5.36
CA ASN A 189 4.33 -4.67 -6.34
C ASN A 189 3.56 -5.04 -7.62
N VAL A 190 3.87 -4.36 -8.71
CA VAL A 190 3.17 -4.52 -9.99
C VAL A 190 4.15 -4.75 -11.12
N ASN A 191 3.65 -5.30 -12.23
CA ASN A 191 4.41 -5.48 -13.47
C ASN A 191 5.76 -6.20 -13.31
N ALA A 192 5.81 -7.23 -12.47
CA ALA A 192 6.99 -8.06 -12.22
C ALA A 192 8.18 -7.34 -11.54
N GLY A 193 7.93 -6.37 -10.66
CA GLY A 193 8.92 -5.95 -9.68
C GLY A 193 9.24 -7.06 -8.68
N ASN A 194 10.42 -7.00 -8.05
CA ASN A 194 10.77 -7.89 -6.94
C ASN A 194 10.76 -7.12 -5.62
N SER A 195 10.31 -7.77 -4.56
CA SER A 195 10.34 -7.20 -3.22
C SER A 195 10.77 -8.25 -2.20
N SER A 196 11.72 -7.91 -1.33
CA SER A 196 12.20 -8.74 -0.23
C SER A 196 12.05 -7.99 1.09
N LEU A 197 11.31 -8.58 2.01
CA LEU A 197 11.06 -8.03 3.34
C LEU A 197 11.72 -8.95 4.37
N VAL A 198 12.62 -8.41 5.18
CA VAL A 198 13.38 -9.15 6.18
C VAL A 198 13.33 -8.45 7.53
N PHE A 199 12.86 -9.13 8.59
CA PHE A 199 12.63 -8.48 9.89
C PHE A 199 11.85 -7.16 9.75
N ALA A 200 10.80 -7.15 8.93
CA ALA A 200 9.93 -6.01 8.74
C ALA A 200 8.62 -6.17 9.52
N THR A 201 7.99 -5.06 9.89
CA THR A 201 6.65 -5.06 10.48
C THR A 201 5.73 -4.16 9.66
N LEU A 202 4.78 -4.78 8.97
CA LEU A 202 3.71 -4.10 8.26
C LEU A 202 2.43 -4.22 9.09
N SER A 203 1.88 -3.10 9.55
CA SER A 203 0.62 -3.15 10.31
C SER A 203 -0.31 -1.98 10.10
N ASN A 204 -1.61 -2.20 10.28
CA ASN A 204 -2.63 -1.14 10.16
C ASN A 204 -2.65 -0.47 8.78
N ASN A 205 -2.04 -1.09 7.78
CA ASN A 205 -2.05 -0.56 6.43
C ASN A 205 -3.39 -0.92 5.77
N THR A 206 -3.94 -0.01 4.98
CA THR A 206 -5.34 -0.07 4.53
C THR A 206 -5.42 0.08 3.02
N ALA A 207 -6.13 -0.84 2.37
CA ALA A 207 -6.48 -0.79 0.96
C ALA A 207 -7.75 -1.60 0.72
N ALA A 208 -8.37 -1.47 -0.45
CA ALA A 208 -9.49 -2.32 -0.84
C ALA A 208 -9.04 -3.77 -1.08
N THR A 209 -7.80 -3.97 -1.53
CA THR A 209 -7.18 -5.30 -1.68
C THR A 209 -5.71 -5.25 -1.28
N GLY A 210 -5.28 -6.19 -0.44
CA GLY A 210 -3.91 -6.22 0.09
C GLY A 210 -3.63 -4.99 0.95
N GLY A 211 -4.32 -4.86 2.08
CA GLY A 211 -4.11 -3.76 3.02
C GLY A 211 -2.65 -3.61 3.44
N GLY A 212 -1.96 -4.71 3.75
CA GLY A 212 -0.51 -4.72 3.93
C GLY A 212 0.24 -4.73 2.60
N LEU A 213 0.05 -5.80 1.84
CA LEU A 213 0.84 -6.14 0.65
C LEU A 213 -0.08 -6.50 -0.51
N TYR A 214 0.22 -5.95 -1.67
CA TYR A 214 -0.42 -6.31 -2.91
C TYR A 214 0.62 -6.69 -3.96
N SER A 215 0.41 -7.83 -4.61
CA SER A 215 1.22 -8.27 -5.75
C SER A 215 0.31 -8.55 -6.94
N ALA A 216 0.36 -7.72 -7.98
CA ALA A 216 -0.37 -8.00 -9.23
C ALA A 216 0.37 -9.03 -10.08
N SER A 217 1.69 -8.90 -10.15
CA SER A 217 2.62 -9.77 -10.87
C SER A 217 4.03 -9.52 -10.36
N GLY A 218 4.87 -10.56 -10.31
CA GLY A 218 6.21 -10.50 -9.72
C GLY A 218 6.33 -11.37 -8.47
N SER A 219 7.50 -11.27 -7.83
CA SER A 219 7.80 -12.03 -6.61
C SER A 219 7.88 -11.09 -5.41
N MET A 220 7.25 -11.49 -4.31
CA MET A 220 7.41 -10.84 -3.03
C MET A 220 7.76 -11.89 -1.98
N THR A 221 8.93 -11.75 -1.36
CA THR A 221 9.42 -12.68 -0.35
C THR A 221 9.34 -12.06 1.04
N LEU A 222 8.77 -12.82 1.96
CA LEU A 222 8.72 -12.52 3.39
C LEU A 222 9.71 -13.41 4.14
N GLN A 223 10.56 -12.82 4.96
CA GLN A 223 11.47 -13.52 5.86
C GLN A 223 11.43 -12.87 7.22
N ASN A 224 11.24 -13.66 8.28
CA ASN A 224 11.33 -13.16 9.66
C ASN A 224 10.42 -11.94 9.92
N SER A 225 9.33 -11.79 9.17
CA SER A 225 8.57 -10.52 9.07
C SER A 225 7.12 -10.67 9.53
N ILE A 226 6.51 -9.56 9.94
CA ILE A 226 5.12 -9.47 10.37
C ILE A 226 4.30 -8.71 9.33
N VAL A 227 3.14 -9.24 8.92
CA VAL A 227 2.10 -8.51 8.19
C VAL A 227 0.77 -8.69 8.91
N ALA A 228 0.23 -7.63 9.53
CA ALA A 228 -0.88 -7.80 10.46
C ALA A 228 -1.84 -6.61 10.54
N ASN A 229 -3.02 -6.86 11.10
CA ASN A 229 -3.98 -5.83 11.50
C ASN A 229 -4.37 -4.89 10.35
N SER A 230 -4.40 -5.39 9.11
CA SER A 230 -4.89 -4.62 7.98
C SER A 230 -6.40 -4.43 8.13
N PRO A 231 -6.92 -3.19 8.29
CA PRO A 231 -8.33 -2.97 8.62
C PRO A 231 -9.29 -3.43 7.51
N THR A 232 -8.86 -3.33 6.26
CA THR A 232 -9.62 -3.76 5.08
C THR A 232 -8.69 -4.40 4.05
N GLY A 233 -9.27 -5.22 3.16
CA GLY A 233 -8.55 -5.80 2.01
C GLY A 233 -7.63 -6.98 2.33
N GLY A 234 -7.57 -7.42 3.59
CA GLY A 234 -6.67 -8.48 4.06
C GLY A 234 -5.22 -8.02 4.20
N ASN A 235 -4.36 -8.83 4.84
CA ASN A 235 -2.94 -8.52 4.97
C ASN A 235 -2.22 -8.60 3.61
N CYS A 236 -2.55 -9.62 2.82
CA CYS A 236 -2.01 -9.84 1.49
C CYS A 236 -3.12 -10.02 0.45
N GLY A 237 -2.86 -9.56 -0.77
CA GLY A 237 -3.79 -9.72 -1.88
C GLY A 237 -3.14 -9.61 -3.26
N GLY A 238 -3.96 -9.82 -4.28
CA GLY A 238 -3.53 -9.85 -5.68
C GLY A 238 -3.28 -11.27 -6.22
N ALA A 239 -2.93 -11.35 -7.50
CA ALA A 239 -2.74 -12.60 -8.23
C ALA A 239 -1.25 -13.02 -8.32
N GLY A 240 -0.33 -12.14 -7.92
CA GLY A 240 1.11 -12.40 -7.89
C GLY A 240 1.51 -13.29 -6.72
N LEU A 241 2.74 -13.83 -6.78
CA LEU A 241 3.24 -14.72 -5.75
C LEU A 241 3.78 -13.91 -4.57
N ILE A 242 3.13 -14.06 -3.43
CA ILE A 242 3.65 -13.67 -2.12
C ILE A 242 4.04 -14.97 -1.42
N SER A 243 5.31 -15.11 -1.06
CA SER A 243 5.83 -16.31 -0.42
C SER A 243 6.65 -15.98 0.82
N SER A 244 6.44 -16.75 1.88
CA SER A 244 7.38 -16.77 3.00
C SER A 244 8.54 -17.71 2.68
N ILE A 245 9.76 -17.27 3.01
CA ILE A 245 10.95 -18.13 3.07
C ILE A 245 11.27 -18.58 4.51
N GLY A 246 10.35 -18.34 5.44
CA GLY A 246 10.36 -18.87 6.80
C GLY A 246 10.23 -17.79 7.87
N PHE A 247 9.78 -18.25 9.03
CA PHE A 247 9.68 -17.48 10.27
C PHE A 247 8.91 -16.17 10.12
N SER A 248 7.93 -16.10 9.23
CA SER A 248 7.09 -14.91 9.07
C SER A 248 5.72 -15.14 9.70
N LEU A 249 5.11 -14.06 10.19
CA LEU A 249 3.82 -14.09 10.84
C LEU A 249 2.83 -13.20 10.10
N ASP A 250 1.63 -13.72 9.88
CA ASP A 250 0.52 -12.90 9.42
C ASP A 250 -0.74 -13.12 10.26
N SER A 251 -1.57 -12.08 10.37
CA SER A 251 -2.72 -12.08 11.29
C SER A 251 -4.02 -12.64 10.73
N ASP A 252 -4.10 -13.02 9.45
CA ASP A 252 -5.36 -13.42 8.79
C ASP A 252 -5.26 -14.64 7.86
N GLY A 253 -4.08 -15.25 7.77
CA GLY A 253 -3.72 -16.39 6.95
C GLY A 253 -3.52 -16.09 5.47
N SER A 254 -3.50 -14.81 5.06
CA SER A 254 -3.48 -14.43 3.64
C SER A 254 -2.08 -14.32 3.04
N CYS A 255 -1.03 -14.24 3.87
CA CYS A 255 0.33 -13.97 3.40
C CYS A 255 1.25 -15.19 3.48
N VAL A 256 1.20 -15.92 4.60
CA VAL A 256 2.12 -17.01 4.88
C VAL A 256 1.36 -18.33 5.02
N GLY A 257 2.06 -19.43 4.71
CA GLY A 257 1.51 -20.77 4.71
C GLY A 257 2.16 -21.63 5.80
N THR A 258 2.54 -22.85 5.44
CA THR A 258 3.18 -23.82 6.35
C THR A 258 4.70 -23.83 6.23
N GLY A 259 5.32 -22.71 5.88
CA GLY A 259 6.78 -22.59 5.82
C GLY A 259 7.40 -22.81 7.20
N ALA A 260 8.70 -23.13 7.24
CA ALA A 260 9.38 -23.41 8.49
C ALA A 260 9.31 -22.21 9.45
N GLY A 261 8.68 -22.39 10.61
CA GLY A 261 8.50 -21.35 11.62
C GLY A 261 7.48 -20.27 11.28
N ASP A 262 6.75 -20.40 10.17
CA ASP A 262 5.68 -19.45 9.82
C ASP A 262 4.50 -19.57 10.79
N ILE A 263 3.85 -18.44 11.05
CA ILE A 263 2.69 -18.33 11.93
C ILE A 263 1.57 -17.63 11.16
N ALA A 264 0.67 -18.42 10.55
CA ALA A 264 -0.42 -17.91 9.73
C ALA A 264 -1.72 -17.73 10.55
N GLY A 265 -2.43 -16.62 10.33
CA GLY A 265 -3.75 -16.38 10.91
C GLY A 265 -3.75 -16.09 12.42
N VAL A 266 -2.65 -15.56 12.96
CA VAL A 266 -2.51 -15.29 14.41
C VAL A 266 -2.15 -13.84 14.65
N ASN A 267 -2.83 -13.18 15.60
CA ASN A 267 -2.52 -11.82 15.99
C ASN A 267 -1.10 -11.74 16.61
N PRO A 268 -0.19 -10.89 16.10
CA PRO A 268 1.15 -10.72 16.67
C PRO A 268 1.18 -9.98 18.01
N VAL A 269 0.06 -9.44 18.50
CA VAL A 269 -0.04 -8.72 19.79
C VAL A 269 0.96 -7.55 19.83
N LEU A 270 0.86 -6.67 18.83
CA LEU A 270 1.69 -5.47 18.71
C LEU A 270 1.22 -4.35 19.64
N GLY A 271 2.19 -3.63 20.20
CA GLY A 271 1.97 -2.33 20.83
C GLY A 271 1.77 -1.22 19.79
N PRO A 272 1.40 -0.01 20.22
CA PRO A 272 1.22 1.12 19.31
C PRO A 272 2.53 1.52 18.62
N LEU A 273 2.41 2.15 17.45
CA LEU A 273 3.54 2.80 16.79
C LEU A 273 3.94 4.02 17.62
N GLN A 274 5.11 3.95 18.25
CA GLN A 274 5.62 5.02 19.11
C GLN A 274 7.15 4.94 19.22
N ASN A 275 7.76 5.89 19.91
CA ASN A 275 9.17 5.82 20.25
C ASN A 275 9.38 4.75 21.33
N ASN A 276 9.85 3.56 20.94
CA ASN A 276 10.22 2.47 21.84
C ASN A 276 11.75 2.35 22.00
N GLY A 277 12.46 3.47 21.86
CA GLY A 277 13.91 3.57 21.75
C GLY A 277 14.40 3.58 20.29
N GLY A 278 15.68 3.90 20.09
CA GLY A 278 16.29 4.01 18.76
C GLY A 278 16.01 5.35 18.07
N SER A 279 16.30 5.41 16.77
CA SER A 279 16.17 6.63 15.94
C SER A 279 14.81 6.79 15.25
N THR A 280 13.97 5.74 15.23
CA THR A 280 12.67 5.75 14.56
C THR A 280 11.58 5.10 15.42
N ASN A 281 10.32 5.45 15.18
CA ASN A 281 9.19 4.81 15.87
C ASN A 281 9.03 3.36 15.43
N THR A 282 8.75 2.46 16.37
CA THR A 282 8.56 1.04 16.11
C THR A 282 7.27 0.56 16.77
N GLN A 283 6.87 -0.69 16.53
CA GLN A 283 5.82 -1.35 17.30
C GLN A 283 6.47 -2.44 18.14
N ALA A 284 6.42 -2.27 19.46
CA ALA A 284 6.93 -3.28 20.39
C ALA A 284 6.06 -4.55 20.34
N LEU A 285 6.67 -5.70 20.55
CA LEU A 285 5.93 -6.93 20.85
C LEU A 285 5.47 -6.86 22.30
N LEU A 286 4.17 -7.02 22.54
CA LEU A 286 3.62 -7.06 23.90
C LEU A 286 3.82 -8.46 24.51
N ALA A 287 3.50 -8.57 25.80
CA ALA A 287 3.49 -9.86 26.50
C ALA A 287 2.65 -10.89 25.73
N ASP A 288 3.15 -12.12 25.70
CA ASP A 288 2.52 -13.28 25.06
C ASP A 288 2.39 -13.17 23.53
N SER A 289 3.09 -12.22 22.91
CA SER A 289 3.21 -12.16 21.46
C SER A 289 3.80 -13.48 20.93
N PRO A 290 3.14 -14.15 19.97
CA PRO A 290 3.66 -15.37 19.34
C PRO A 290 4.91 -15.12 18.50
N ALA A 291 5.26 -13.86 18.23
CA ALA A 291 6.47 -13.48 17.52
C ALA A 291 7.72 -13.52 18.43
N ILE A 292 7.56 -13.55 19.75
CA ILE A 292 8.69 -13.54 20.70
C ILE A 292 9.43 -14.88 20.68
N ASN A 293 10.76 -14.82 20.59
CA ASN A 293 11.69 -15.96 20.58
C ASN A 293 11.35 -17.04 19.54
N ALA A 294 10.69 -16.66 18.44
CA ALA A 294 10.19 -17.61 17.45
C ALA A 294 11.25 -18.03 16.42
N ILE A 295 12.40 -17.35 16.36
CA ILE A 295 13.47 -17.67 15.41
C ILE A 295 14.71 -18.19 16.16
N PRO A 296 15.03 -19.49 16.06
CA PRO A 296 16.21 -20.05 16.72
C PRO A 296 17.50 -19.36 16.27
N THR A 297 18.45 -19.18 17.20
CA THR A 297 19.78 -18.65 16.87
C THR A 297 20.45 -19.45 15.75
N GLY A 298 21.02 -18.75 14.77
CA GLY A 298 21.68 -19.35 13.60
C GLY A 298 20.72 -19.76 12.47
N SER A 299 19.41 -19.79 12.72
CA SER A 299 18.39 -20.05 11.70
C SER A 299 17.96 -18.75 11.02
N SER A 300 17.72 -18.78 9.71
CA SER A 300 17.21 -17.63 8.94
C SER A 300 18.01 -16.33 9.17
N GLY A 301 19.33 -16.44 9.40
CA GLY A 301 20.23 -15.33 9.68
C GLY A 301 20.14 -14.73 11.09
N CYS A 302 19.33 -15.28 11.99
CA CYS A 302 19.19 -14.79 13.36
C CYS A 302 20.52 -14.86 14.13
N GLY A 303 21.00 -13.70 14.62
CA GLY A 303 22.24 -13.59 15.38
C GLY A 303 23.53 -13.79 14.57
N THR A 304 23.41 -14.00 13.26
CA THR A 304 24.55 -14.16 12.34
C THR A 304 24.56 -13.03 11.32
N THR A 305 23.75 -13.13 10.27
CA THR A 305 23.60 -12.09 9.25
C THR A 305 22.84 -10.88 9.80
N PHE A 306 21.84 -11.13 10.66
CA PHE A 306 20.99 -10.11 11.26
C PHE A 306 21.25 -10.05 12.76
N THR A 307 22.04 -9.05 13.17
CA THR A 307 22.57 -8.94 14.54
C THR A 307 21.92 -7.84 15.36
N ALA A 308 21.04 -7.03 14.78
CA ALA A 308 20.33 -5.96 15.48
C ALA A 308 18.93 -5.74 14.89
N ASP A 309 18.04 -5.17 15.70
CA ASP A 309 16.70 -4.72 15.31
C ASP A 309 16.66 -3.30 14.76
N GLN A 310 15.47 -2.80 14.44
CA GLN A 310 15.26 -1.44 13.92
C GLN A 310 15.88 -0.35 14.81
N ARG A 311 15.96 -0.58 16.11
CA ARG A 311 16.46 0.38 17.10
C ARG A 311 17.96 0.23 17.34
N GLY A 312 18.61 -0.76 16.72
CA GLY A 312 19.98 -1.15 16.98
C GLY A 312 20.14 -2.06 18.20
N VAL A 313 19.05 -2.62 18.73
CA VAL A 313 19.11 -3.58 19.85
C VAL A 313 19.59 -4.93 19.32
N THR A 314 20.61 -5.49 19.96
CA THR A 314 21.24 -6.75 19.53
C THR A 314 20.25 -7.90 19.45
N ARG A 315 20.41 -8.74 18.43
CA ARG A 315 19.72 -10.01 18.27
C ARG A 315 20.70 -11.19 18.37
N PRO A 316 20.31 -12.33 18.95
CA PRO A 316 19.12 -12.54 19.80
C PRO A 316 19.33 -11.96 21.22
N ARG A 317 18.25 -11.70 21.97
CA ARG A 317 18.36 -11.31 23.41
C ARG A 317 18.09 -12.42 24.41
N ALA A 318 17.37 -13.47 24.04
CA ALA A 318 17.09 -14.61 24.91
C ALA A 318 17.34 -15.96 24.21
N GLY A 319 18.40 -16.03 23.40
CA GLY A 319 18.79 -17.25 22.67
C GLY A 319 17.95 -17.55 21.43
N ALA A 320 17.00 -16.68 21.10
CA ALA A 320 16.25 -16.66 19.84
C ALA A 320 15.95 -15.20 19.47
N CYS A 321 15.76 -14.95 18.17
CA CYS A 321 15.28 -13.66 17.68
C CYS A 321 13.75 -13.64 17.67
N ASP A 322 13.21 -12.43 17.74
CA ASP A 322 11.80 -12.19 17.54
C ASP A 322 11.46 -11.99 16.05
N ILE A 323 10.26 -12.39 15.63
CA ILE A 323 9.75 -12.10 14.28
C ILE A 323 9.39 -10.60 14.20
N GLY A 324 9.77 -9.94 13.11
CA GLY A 324 9.45 -8.54 12.82
C GLY A 324 10.58 -7.55 13.09
N ALA A 325 10.26 -6.24 13.04
CA ALA A 325 11.25 -5.17 13.11
C ALA A 325 11.82 -4.91 14.51
N PHE A 326 11.22 -5.50 15.54
CA PHE A 326 11.50 -5.23 16.95
C PHE A 326 12.00 -6.47 17.68
N GLU A 327 13.05 -6.32 18.48
CA GLU A 327 13.55 -7.36 19.40
C GLU A 327 13.18 -7.02 20.85
N GLY A 328 12.28 -7.79 21.43
CA GLY A 328 11.88 -7.72 22.83
C GLY A 328 12.97 -8.16 23.79
N ASN A 329 12.66 -8.05 25.08
CA ASN A 329 13.56 -8.50 26.15
C ASN A 329 13.57 -10.04 26.30
N GLY A 330 12.89 -10.79 25.43
CA GLY A 330 12.76 -12.25 25.50
C GLY A 330 11.93 -12.77 26.68
N LEU A 331 11.40 -11.89 27.53
CA LEU A 331 10.43 -12.23 28.57
C LEU A 331 9.03 -12.30 27.95
N GLY A 332 8.76 -13.35 27.15
CA GLY A 332 7.39 -13.82 26.99
C GLY A 332 6.82 -14.04 28.39
N GLY A 333 5.52 -13.79 28.61
CA GLY A 333 4.91 -13.76 29.93
C GLY A 333 5.48 -14.88 30.82
N LEU A 334 6.10 -14.48 31.93
CA LEU A 334 6.67 -15.46 32.85
C LEU A 334 5.48 -16.22 33.44
N THR A 335 5.14 -17.38 32.86
CA THR A 335 4.15 -18.29 33.44
C THR A 335 4.81 -18.90 34.66
N LEU A 336 4.65 -18.22 35.78
CA LEU A 336 5.15 -18.66 37.05
C LEU A 336 4.31 -19.87 37.47
N PRO A 337 4.92 -21.05 37.73
CA PRO A 337 4.19 -22.14 38.35
C PRO A 337 3.57 -21.59 39.64
N ALA A 338 2.28 -21.89 39.84
CA ALA A 338 1.47 -21.30 40.91
C ALA A 338 2.06 -21.50 42.32
N ASP A 339 3.04 -22.41 42.48
CA ASP A 339 3.65 -22.74 43.75
C ASP A 339 5.17 -22.50 43.75
N ASN A 340 5.62 -21.61 44.65
CA ASN A 340 7.01 -21.39 45.10
C ASN A 340 8.00 -20.63 44.20
N LEU A 341 7.59 -19.56 43.51
CA LEU A 341 8.56 -18.61 42.96
C LEU A 341 9.21 -17.77 44.07
N LYS A 342 10.55 -17.84 44.18
CA LYS A 342 11.37 -16.87 44.91
C LYS A 342 12.03 -15.93 43.91
N ILE A 343 11.55 -14.69 43.84
CA ILE A 343 12.19 -13.61 43.08
C ILE A 343 13.31 -13.01 43.95
N TYR A 344 14.57 -13.13 43.51
CA TYR A 344 15.70 -12.43 44.12
C TYR A 344 16.05 -11.22 43.26
N LEU A 345 15.43 -10.07 43.55
CA LEU A 345 15.83 -8.79 42.98
C LEU A 345 16.92 -8.15 43.86
N PRO A 346 18.04 -7.67 43.30
CA PRO A 346 18.98 -6.85 44.06
C PRO A 346 18.28 -5.53 44.44
N LEU A 347 17.95 -5.38 45.71
CA LEU A 347 17.35 -4.16 46.24
C LEU A 347 18.46 -3.13 46.48
N LEU A 348 18.53 -2.09 45.64
CA LEU A 348 19.36 -0.91 45.92
C LEU A 348 18.55 0.06 46.78
N VAL A 349 18.82 0.08 48.09
CA VAL A 349 18.25 1.08 49.00
C VAL A 349 19.18 2.29 49.03
N GLN A 350 18.73 3.42 48.47
CA GLN A 350 19.45 4.70 48.60
C GLN A 350 18.92 5.47 49.81
N PRO A 351 19.79 6.08 50.64
CA PRO A 351 19.34 6.93 51.73
C PRO A 351 18.70 8.22 51.17
N TYR A 352 17.54 8.57 51.72
CA TYR A 352 16.82 9.81 51.41
C TYR A 352 17.65 11.01 51.88
N SER A 353 18.16 11.84 50.97
CA SER A 353 18.76 13.13 51.34
C SER A 353 17.64 14.14 51.58
N THR A 354 17.46 14.55 52.84
CA THR A 354 16.69 15.76 53.14
C THR A 354 17.47 16.95 52.59
N GLN A 355 16.99 17.55 51.50
CA GLN A 355 17.41 18.90 51.15
C GLN A 355 16.88 19.83 52.24
N ARG A 356 17.80 20.48 52.96
CA ARG A 356 17.54 21.71 53.69
C ARG A 356 17.63 22.89 52.74
#